data_AF-A0A7Y0CWZ4-F1
#
_entry.id   AF-A0A7Y0CWZ4-F1
#
_cell.length_a   1.000
_cell.length_b   1.000
_cell.length_c   1.000
_cell.angle_alpha   90.00
_cell.angle_beta   90.00
_cell.angle_gamma   90.00
#
_symmetry.space_group_name_H-M   'P 1'
#
loop_
_entity.id
_entity.type
_entity.pdbx_description
1 polymer ?
#
loop_
_entity_poly.entity_id
_entity_poly.type
_entity_poly.pdbx_seq_one_letter_code
_entity_poly.pdbx_strand_id
1 'polypeptide(L)'
;MSVAERLRPTTPTRRWVGVGAGALGWLALYDVNLPLWDWLVYDVAGLSPASRLGSGVHFFFYDSIKIALLLIGIIFLVTVLRSFMSVERTRALLGGKREGVGNVMAAGLGVITPFCS
;
A
#
# COMPACT_ATOMS: atom_id res chain seq x y z
N MET A 1 -16.18 -41.41 2.35
CA MET A 1 -15.82 -39.97 2.29
C MET A 1 -15.29 -39.68 0.90
N SER A 2 -16.02 -38.91 0.10
CA SER A 2 -15.88 -38.83 -1.36
C SER A 2 -14.60 -38.10 -1.79
N VAL A 3 -13.90 -38.68 -2.77
CA VAL A 3 -12.71 -38.14 -3.45
C VAL A 3 -12.99 -36.76 -4.09
N ALA A 4 -14.26 -36.42 -4.33
CA ALA A 4 -14.69 -35.16 -4.91
C ALA A 4 -14.39 -33.91 -4.04
N GLU A 5 -14.27 -34.05 -2.71
CA GLU A 5 -13.96 -32.91 -1.83
C GLU A 5 -12.47 -32.48 -1.93
N ARG A 6 -11.58 -33.41 -2.26
CA ARG A 6 -10.12 -33.14 -2.40
C ARG A 6 -9.76 -32.37 -3.67
N LEU A 7 -10.66 -32.35 -4.64
CA LEU A 7 -10.49 -31.66 -5.93
C LEU A 7 -11.31 -30.38 -6.00
N ARG A 8 -11.44 -29.62 -4.91
CA ARG A 8 -11.79 -28.19 -5.03
C ARG A 8 -10.53 -27.43 -5.42
N PRO A 9 -10.36 -27.00 -6.69
CA PRO A 9 -9.31 -26.06 -7.01
C PRO A 9 -9.57 -24.80 -6.19
N THR A 10 -8.69 -24.49 -5.24
CA THR A 10 -8.66 -23.17 -4.62
C THR A 10 -8.16 -22.21 -5.68
N THR A 11 -9.06 -21.72 -6.55
CA THR A 11 -8.71 -20.97 -7.76
C THR A 11 -7.82 -19.79 -7.39
N PRO A 12 -6.53 -19.78 -7.76
CA PRO A 12 -5.60 -18.69 -7.44
C PRO A 12 -6.08 -17.36 -8.03
N THR A 13 -6.86 -17.42 -9.12
CA THR A 13 -7.51 -16.30 -9.80
C THR A 13 -8.33 -15.42 -8.85
N ARG A 14 -9.09 -15.99 -7.91
CA ARG A 14 -9.94 -15.20 -7.00
C ARG A 14 -9.13 -14.29 -6.06
N ARG A 15 -7.92 -14.73 -5.69
CA ARG A 15 -7.00 -13.95 -4.83
C ARG A 15 -6.41 -12.77 -5.59
N TRP A 16 -5.97 -13.00 -6.84
CA TRP A 16 -5.43 -11.93 -7.69
C TRP A 16 -6.48 -10.91 -8.10
N VAL A 17 -7.72 -11.33 -8.35
CA VAL A 17 -8.86 -10.41 -8.57
C VAL A 17 -9.09 -9.53 -7.35
N GLY A 18 -9.03 -10.08 -6.13
CA GLY A 18 -9.15 -9.30 -4.90
C GLY A 18 -8.04 -8.25 -4.73
N VAL A 19 -6.79 -8.60 -5.05
CA VAL A 19 -5.66 -7.67 -5.01
C VAL A 19 -5.82 -6.57 -6.07
N GLY A 20 -6.20 -6.94 -7.29
CA GLY A 20 -6.45 -5.98 -8.37
C GLY A 20 -7.58 -5.01 -8.03
N ALA A 21 -8.69 -5.50 -7.49
CA ALA A 21 -9.80 -4.67 -7.05
C ALA A 21 -9.39 -3.73 -5.90
N GLY A 22 -8.60 -4.23 -4.94
CA GLY A 22 -8.06 -3.41 -3.86
C GLY A 22 -7.14 -2.29 -4.37
N ALA A 23 -6.25 -2.60 -5.32
CA ALA A 23 -5.37 -1.61 -5.94
C ALA A 23 -6.15 -0.55 -6.72
N LEU A 24 -7.16 -0.96 -7.48
CA LEU A 24 -8.05 -0.03 -8.19
C LEU A 24 -8.85 0.85 -7.21
N GLY A 25 -9.37 0.27 -6.14
CA GLY A 25 -10.06 1.04 -5.09
C GLY A 25 -9.14 2.04 -4.40
N TRP A 26 -7.88 1.67 -4.17
CA TRP A 26 -6.87 2.58 -3.62
C TRP A 26 -6.51 3.72 -4.59
N LEU A 27 -6.33 3.43 -5.88
CA LEU A 27 -6.11 4.46 -6.91
C LEU A 27 -7.31 5.41 -7.02
N ALA A 28 -8.53 4.86 -7.01
CA ALA A 28 -9.74 5.66 -7.03
C ALA A 28 -9.84 6.57 -5.79
N LEU A 29 -9.49 6.07 -4.60
CA LEU A 29 -9.44 6.90 -3.38
C LEU A 29 -8.40 8.02 -3.49
N TYR A 30 -7.23 7.73 -4.07
CA TYR A 30 -6.18 8.72 -4.28
C TYR A 30 -6.63 9.84 -5.24
N ASP A 31 -7.25 9.46 -6.36
CA ASP A 31 -7.73 10.40 -7.37
C ASP A 31 -8.93 11.22 -6.88
N VAL A 32 -9.84 10.60 -6.12
CA VAL A 32 -11.03 11.25 -5.54
C VAL A 32 -10.67 12.16 -4.37
N ASN A 33 -9.52 11.97 -3.70
CA ASN A 33 -9.12 12.77 -2.55
C ASN A 33 -9.08 14.28 -2.86
N LEU A 34 -8.51 14.68 -4.00
CA LEU A 34 -8.43 16.10 -4.37
C LEU A 34 -9.82 16.75 -4.57
N PRO A 35 -10.68 16.25 -5.50
CA PRO A 35 -11.99 16.86 -5.73
C PRO A 35 -12.91 16.78 -4.51
N LEU A 36 -12.75 15.76 -3.66
CA LEU A 36 -13.50 15.66 -2.40
C LEU A 36 -13.19 16.83 -1.46
N TRP A 37 -11.90 17.15 -1.28
CA TRP A 37 -11.48 18.23 -0.38
C TRP A 37 -11.75 19.62 -0.97
N ASP A 38 -11.60 19.79 -2.29
CA ASP A 38 -12.01 21.02 -2.97
C ASP A 38 -13.50 21.30 -2.72
N TRP A 39 -14.36 20.31 -2.95
CA TRP A 39 -15.80 20.43 -2.71
C TRP A 39 -16.13 20.68 -1.23
N LEU A 40 -15.52 19.93 -0.32
CA LEU A 40 -15.83 20.04 1.11
C LEU A 40 -15.36 21.37 1.71
N VAL A 41 -14.21 21.88 1.30
CA VAL A 41 -13.62 23.10 1.88
C VAL A 41 -14.14 24.36 1.18
N TYR A 42 -14.24 24.36 -0.15
CA TYR A 42 -14.62 25.55 -0.90
C TYR A 42 -16.13 25.66 -1.12
N ASP A 43 -16.82 24.57 -1.45
CA ASP A 43 -18.26 24.61 -1.74
C ASP A 43 -19.11 24.44 -0.47
N VAL A 44 -18.79 23.48 0.39
CA VAL A 44 -19.59 23.18 1.60
C VAL A 44 -19.25 24.12 2.76
N ALA A 45 -17.97 24.29 3.07
CA ALA A 45 -17.54 25.21 4.13
C ALA A 45 -17.50 26.68 3.68
N GLY A 46 -17.63 26.95 2.36
CA GLY A 46 -17.68 28.31 1.81
C GLY A 46 -16.38 29.10 1.98
N LEU A 47 -15.26 28.42 2.22
CA LEU A 47 -13.98 29.08 2.41
C LEU A 47 -13.42 29.52 1.04
N SER A 48 -12.83 30.71 0.98
CA SER A 48 -12.22 31.16 -0.26
C SER A 48 -10.83 30.53 -0.44
N PRO A 49 -10.49 30.01 -1.63
CA PRO A 49 -9.11 29.58 -1.94
C PRO A 49 -8.10 30.73 -1.90
N ALA A 50 -8.53 31.99 -2.05
CA ALA A 50 -7.68 33.16 -1.90
C ALA A 50 -7.42 33.54 -0.43
N SER A 51 -8.19 32.98 0.50
CA SER A 51 -8.01 33.22 1.93
C SER A 51 -6.94 32.29 2.51
N ARG A 52 -6.06 32.82 3.35
CA ARG A 52 -5.03 32.02 4.05
C ARG A 52 -5.61 30.88 4.89
N LEU A 53 -6.80 31.08 5.46
CA LEU A 53 -7.49 30.07 6.23
C LEU A 53 -8.04 28.94 5.34
N GLY A 54 -8.71 29.29 4.23
CA GLY A 54 -9.24 28.31 3.28
C GLY A 54 -8.14 27.46 2.64
N SER A 55 -7.06 28.08 2.17
CA SER A 55 -5.94 27.34 1.58
C SER A 55 -5.20 26.48 2.62
N GLY A 56 -5.05 26.96 3.86
CA GLY A 56 -4.37 26.23 4.94
C GLY A 56 -5.15 25.00 5.41
N VAL A 57 -6.47 25.14 5.59
CA VAL A 57 -7.35 24.02 5.96
C VAL A 57 -7.38 22.98 4.84
N HIS A 58 -7.55 23.41 3.60
CA HIS A 58 -7.53 22.52 2.44
C HIS A 58 -6.22 21.72 2.37
N PHE A 59 -5.08 22.40 2.41
CA PHE A 59 -3.75 21.77 2.39
C PHE A 59 -3.59 20.76 3.53
N PHE A 60 -3.91 21.14 4.76
CA PHE A 60 -3.73 20.26 5.91
C PHE A 60 -4.48 18.93 5.76
N PHE A 61 -5.76 18.98 5.40
CA PHE A 61 -6.58 17.77 5.27
C PHE A 61 -6.24 16.95 4.02
N TYR A 62 -6.06 17.63 2.89
CA TYR A 62 -5.65 17.00 1.64
C TYR A 62 -4.33 16.25 1.80
N ASP A 63 -3.29 16.91 2.33
CA ASP A 63 -1.96 16.31 2.50
C ASP A 63 -1.95 15.24 3.59
N SER A 64 -2.69 15.42 4.69
CA SER A 64 -2.79 14.39 5.73
C SER A 64 -3.38 13.08 5.19
N ILE A 65 -4.50 13.15 4.45
CA ILE A 65 -5.10 11.95 3.84
C ILE A 65 -4.21 11.39 2.73
N LYS A 66 -3.61 12.25 1.92
CA LYS A 66 -2.72 11.82 0.83
C LYS A 66 -1.52 11.05 1.37
N ILE A 67 -0.86 11.53 2.41
CA ILE A 67 0.25 10.84 3.06
C ILE A 67 -0.23 9.50 3.64
N ALA A 68 -1.37 9.47 4.33
CA ALA A 68 -1.91 8.22 4.88
C ALA A 68 -2.18 7.17 3.78
N LEU A 69 -2.78 7.58 2.65
CA LEU A 69 -3.00 6.69 1.50
C LEU A 69 -1.69 6.17 0.91
N LEU A 70 -0.68 7.04 0.75
CA LEU A 70 0.64 6.63 0.26
C LEU A 70 1.32 5.65 1.23
N LEU A 71 1.23 5.91 2.53
CA LEU A 71 1.78 5.03 3.56
C LEU A 71 1.13 3.65 3.52
N ILE A 72 -0.21 3.59 3.41
CA ILE A 72 -0.95 2.33 3.25
C ILE A 72 -0.46 1.58 2.01
N GLY A 73 -0.29 2.26 0.87
CA GLY A 73 0.19 1.67 -0.37
C GLY A 73 1.60 1.08 -0.22
N ILE A 74 2.53 1.82 0.38
CA ILE A 74 3.91 1.36 0.59
C ILE A 74 3.95 0.21 1.61
N ILE A 75 3.24 0.30 2.72
CA ILE A 75 3.17 -0.77 3.73
C ILE A 75 2.60 -2.04 3.12
N PHE A 76 1.54 -1.93 2.33
CA PHE A 76 0.97 -3.07 1.61
C PHE A 76 1.99 -3.68 0.66
N LEU A 77 2.67 -2.87 -0.16
CA LEU A 77 3.70 -3.34 -1.09
C LEU A 77 4.82 -4.08 -0.36
N VAL A 78 5.37 -3.50 0.71
CA VAL A 78 6.46 -4.11 1.49
C VAL A 78 6.00 -5.41 2.15
N THR A 79 4.76 -5.46 2.67
CA THR A 79 4.19 -6.66 3.29
C THR A 79 3.99 -7.77 2.26
N VAL A 80 3.49 -7.43 1.07
CA VAL A 80 3.34 -8.36 -0.05
C VAL A 80 4.71 -8.89 -0.50
N LEU A 81 5.70 -8.02 -0.68
CA LEU A 81 7.08 -8.41 -1.02
C LEU A 81 7.67 -9.35 0.03
N ARG A 82 7.47 -9.07 1.32
CA ARG A 82 7.89 -9.95 2.42
C ARG A 82 7.21 -11.31 2.35
N SER A 83 5.93 -11.37 1.98
CA SER A 83 5.22 -12.64 1.81
C SER A 83 5.78 -13.51 0.67
N PHE A 84 6.38 -12.90 -0.37
CA PHE A 84 7.05 -13.64 -1.44
C PHE A 84 8.46 -14.14 -1.03
N MET A 85 9.06 -13.53 -0.02
CA MET A 85 10.27 -14.03 0.65
C MET A 85 9.91 -15.14 1.63
N SER A 86 9.48 -16.30 1.10
CA SER A 86 9.14 -17.49 1.89
C SER A 86 10.33 -17.92 2.77
N VAL A 87 10.06 -18.21 4.04
CA VAL A 87 11.03 -18.67 5.06
C VAL A 87 11.86 -19.86 4.56
N GLU A 88 11.30 -20.76 3.75
CA GLU A 88 12.01 -21.87 3.08
C GLU A 88 13.13 -21.43 2.10
N ARG A 89 12.95 -20.34 1.34
CA ARG A 89 14.00 -19.82 0.44
C ARG A 89 15.10 -19.12 1.23
N THR A 90 14.75 -18.40 2.29
CA THR A 90 15.71 -17.83 3.24
C THR A 90 16.52 -18.96 3.90
N ARG A 91 15.86 -20.05 4.32
CA ARG A 91 16.50 -21.22 4.93
C ARG A 91 17.38 -22.02 3.95
N ALA A 92 16.97 -22.13 2.68
CA ALA A 92 17.78 -22.75 1.62
C ALA A 92 18.98 -21.88 1.19
N LEU A 93 18.85 -20.54 1.25
CA LEU A 93 19.96 -19.61 0.96
C LEU A 93 21.01 -19.61 2.10
N LEU A 94 20.55 -19.65 3.35
CA LEU A 94 21.40 -19.71 4.56
C LEU A 94 21.96 -21.11 4.85
N GLY A 95 21.37 -22.17 4.31
CA GLY A 95 21.90 -23.53 4.45
C GLY A 95 23.12 -23.83 3.57
N GLY A 96 23.51 -22.95 2.63
CA GLY A 96 24.49 -23.35 1.61
C GLY A 96 25.39 -22.30 0.96
N LYS A 97 25.14 -20.98 1.01
CA LYS A 97 26.09 -19.85 0.77
C LYS A 97 25.36 -18.54 0.40
N ARG A 98 25.92 -17.42 0.92
CA ARG A 98 25.74 -15.98 0.57
C ARG A 98 24.80 -15.15 1.47
N GLU A 99 25.32 -14.83 2.65
CA GLU A 99 24.85 -13.74 3.53
C GLU A 99 24.76 -12.38 2.82
N GLY A 100 25.55 -12.14 1.76
CA GLY A 100 25.57 -10.87 1.03
C GLY A 100 24.27 -10.51 0.29
N VAL A 101 23.54 -11.50 -0.24
CA VAL A 101 22.25 -11.23 -0.92
C VAL A 101 21.17 -10.88 0.11
N GLY A 102 21.22 -11.52 1.28
CA GLY A 102 20.36 -11.17 2.42
C GLY A 102 20.60 -9.74 2.89
N ASN A 103 21.86 -9.31 2.98
CA ASN A 103 22.21 -7.96 3.42
C ASN A 103 21.83 -6.89 2.38
N VAL A 104 21.98 -7.17 1.07
CA VAL A 104 21.53 -6.25 0.01
C VAL A 104 20.01 -6.11 -0.02
N MET A 105 19.27 -7.20 0.16
CA MET A 105 17.80 -7.13 0.26
C MET A 105 17.34 -6.44 1.55
N ALA A 106 18.02 -6.65 2.67
CA ALA A 106 17.75 -5.95 3.93
C ALA A 106 18.03 -4.45 3.84
N ALA A 107 19.17 -4.05 3.25
CA ALA A 107 19.53 -2.66 3.00
C ALA A 107 18.54 -1.99 2.03
N GLY A 108 18.14 -2.67 0.96
CA GLY A 108 17.11 -2.17 0.03
C GLY A 108 15.75 -1.95 0.71
N LEU A 109 15.35 -2.85 1.61
CA LEU A 109 14.13 -2.67 2.41
C LEU A 109 14.25 -1.49 3.39
N GLY A 110 15.41 -1.33 4.03
CA GLY A 110 15.70 -0.23 4.96
C GLY A 110 15.70 1.15 4.29
N VAL A 111 16.16 1.24 3.04
CA VAL A 111 16.11 2.48 2.23
C VAL A 111 14.67 2.87 1.86
N ILE A 112 13.75 1.91 1.71
CA ILE A 112 12.34 2.15 1.36
C ILE A 112 11.52 2.63 2.57
N THR A 113 12.02 2.46 3.80
CA THR A 113 11.39 2.97 5.04
C THR A 113 12.22 4.08 5.70
N PRO A 114 12.53 5.21 5.02
CA PRO A 114 13.39 6.26 5.56
C PRO A 114 12.73 7.07 6.69
N PHE A 115 11.48 6.77 7.03
CA PHE A 115 10.71 7.46 8.06
C PHE A 115 10.83 6.85 9.47
N CYS A 116 11.62 5.78 9.62
CA CYS A 116 11.88 5.12 10.91
C CYS A 116 13.35 5.27 11.38
N SER A 117 14.00 6.41 11.10
CA SER A 117 15.27 6.77 11.74
C SER A 117 15.05 7.62 12.98
#